data_AF-A0A1J5SDP8-F1
#
_entry.id   AF-A0A1J5SDP8-F1
#
_cell.length_a   1.000
_cell.length_b   1.000
_cell.length_c   1.000
_cell.angle_alpha   90.00
_cell.angle_beta   90.00
_cell.angle_gamma   90.00
#
_symmetry.space_group_name_H-M   'P 1'
#
loop_
_entity.id
_entity.type
_entity.pdbx_description
1 polymer ?
#
loop_
_entity_poly.entity_id
_entity_poly.type
_entity_poly.pdbx_seq_one_letter_code
_entity_poly.pdbx_strand_id
1 'polypeptide(L)'
;MVQPLNQLSEAHLDRIRRFFDEEPGPTAAARAYRRWLARYLRLMIPPGARVLEIGCGAGDLLADLPGLEVTGVDLSEVQVDRARQRFPRGRFHAQAGEHLDLPGEKFDVVIVSDTINYAADAQAMLERVHSVSTPDTRLILNFQSNLWRPMLRLARVTGISRRTPDSSWLAAKDVVNLLQLSGWEVIRHDHRLLLPVSMFGLDRLLNRFLAPLIPWLCLTDFVVARPTPVVSEMQRPKSVSVVVPARNESGNIEAAVTRTPDMGAWTELIFVEGHSRDDTWAEIERVKAAYPSRRIKTLRQTGVGKGNAVREGFAVAEGDILMILDADLTMPPEELPKFYAVLASGRAEFANGVRLVYPMEERAMRFLNLCANKAFGLMFSWLLGQPLKDTLCGTKVLSRTSYDKIAANRAYFGDFDPFGDFDLLFGAGRLNLKIADVPIRYRERTYGSTNIQRWRHGWLLLRMVEFAARKLKFV
;
A
#
# COMPACT_ATOMS: atom_id res chain seq x y z
N MET A 1 21.99 5.03 -21.44
CA MET A 1 21.74 5.67 -22.74
C MET A 1 20.36 5.27 -23.19
N VAL A 2 19.50 6.24 -23.50
CA VAL A 2 18.15 6.01 -24.03
C VAL A 2 18.29 5.45 -25.44
N GLN A 3 17.70 4.30 -25.74
CA GLN A 3 17.54 3.92 -27.14
C GLN A 3 16.50 4.86 -27.75
N PRO A 4 16.81 5.54 -28.87
CA PRO A 4 15.81 6.35 -29.56
C PRO A 4 14.66 5.46 -30.04
N LEU A 5 13.44 5.98 -30.01
CA LEU A 5 12.29 5.27 -30.58
C LEU A 5 12.52 5.00 -32.06
N ASN A 6 11.96 3.89 -32.54
CA ASN A 6 11.99 3.60 -33.97
C ASN A 6 11.00 4.52 -34.73
N GLN A 7 11.17 4.62 -36.05
CA GLN A 7 10.35 5.50 -36.89
C GLN A 7 8.83 5.17 -36.84
N LEU A 8 8.45 3.91 -36.63
CA LEU A 8 7.03 3.53 -36.53
C LEU A 8 6.41 4.04 -35.23
N SER A 9 7.16 3.98 -34.14
CA SER A 9 6.74 4.49 -32.84
C SER A 9 6.56 6.01 -32.89
N GLU A 10 7.51 6.74 -33.48
CA GLU A 10 7.40 8.19 -33.68
C GLU A 10 6.19 8.57 -34.55
N ALA A 11 6.00 7.86 -35.67
CA ALA A 11 4.84 8.09 -36.53
C ALA A 11 3.51 7.79 -35.82
N HIS A 12 3.49 6.83 -34.89
CA HIS A 12 2.32 6.56 -34.05
C HIS A 12 2.05 7.70 -33.07
N LEU A 13 3.07 8.17 -32.35
CA LEU A 13 2.95 9.32 -31.44
C LEU A 13 2.41 10.56 -32.17
N ASP A 14 2.89 10.82 -33.38
CA ASP A 14 2.40 11.93 -34.21
C ASP A 14 0.91 11.78 -34.58
N ARG A 15 0.43 10.57 -34.88
CA ARG A 15 -1.00 10.34 -35.14
C ARG A 15 -1.84 10.60 -33.90
N ILE A 16 -1.38 10.13 -32.73
CA ILE A 16 -2.07 10.37 -31.45
C ILE A 16 -2.08 11.86 -31.11
N ARG A 17 -0.99 12.59 -31.35
CA ARG A 17 -0.86 14.04 -31.17
C ARG A 17 -1.90 14.82 -31.94
N ARG A 18 -1.95 14.61 -33.25
CA ARG A 18 -2.91 15.30 -34.12
C ARG A 18 -4.36 15.06 -33.68
N PHE A 19 -4.68 13.83 -33.26
CA PHE A 19 -6.01 13.52 -32.74
C PHE A 19 -6.37 14.37 -31.51
N PHE A 20 -5.45 14.50 -30.54
CA PHE A 20 -5.71 15.25 -29.31
C PHE A 20 -5.61 16.77 -29.47
N ASP A 21 -4.83 17.26 -30.43
CA ASP A 21 -4.79 18.69 -30.79
C ASP A 21 -6.16 19.18 -31.29
N GLU A 22 -6.86 18.34 -32.07
CA GLU A 22 -8.18 18.63 -32.61
C GLU A 22 -9.33 18.34 -31.64
N GLU A 23 -9.07 17.70 -30.50
CA GLU A 23 -10.14 17.24 -29.61
C GLU A 23 -10.86 18.45 -28.95
N PRO A 24 -12.19 18.63 -29.14
CA PRO A 24 -12.93 19.77 -28.57
C PRO A 24 -13.24 19.63 -27.07
N GLY A 25 -12.47 18.82 -26.33
CA GLY A 25 -12.64 18.56 -24.89
C GLY A 25 -13.67 17.45 -24.56
N PRO A 26 -13.77 17.01 -23.29
CA PRO A 26 -14.50 15.81 -22.92
C PRO A 26 -16.04 15.92 -23.08
N THR A 27 -16.74 14.80 -23.28
CA THR A 27 -18.21 14.73 -23.18
C THR A 27 -18.68 14.76 -21.72
N ALA A 28 -20.00 14.91 -21.47
CA ALA A 28 -20.56 14.80 -20.13
C ALA A 28 -20.31 13.43 -19.47
N ALA A 29 -20.42 12.35 -20.25
CA ALA A 29 -20.10 11.00 -19.79
C ALA A 29 -18.61 10.85 -19.45
N ALA A 30 -17.70 11.37 -20.29
CA ALA A 30 -16.26 11.35 -20.02
C ALA A 30 -15.90 12.16 -18.75
N ARG A 31 -16.55 13.31 -18.52
CA ARG A 31 -16.39 14.07 -17.26
C ARG A 31 -16.92 13.33 -16.04
N ALA A 32 -18.04 12.63 -16.15
CA ALA A 32 -18.57 11.82 -15.06
C ALA A 32 -17.62 10.66 -14.70
N TYR A 33 -17.10 9.98 -15.72
CA TYR A 33 -16.08 8.95 -15.59
C TYR A 33 -14.81 9.47 -14.91
N ARG A 34 -14.22 10.58 -15.39
CA ARG A 34 -13.00 11.18 -14.79
C ARG A 34 -13.21 11.61 -13.33
N ARG A 35 -14.35 12.22 -12.99
CA ARG A 35 -14.70 12.53 -11.59
C ARG A 35 -14.76 11.28 -10.71
N TRP A 36 -15.27 10.18 -11.26
CA TRP A 36 -15.29 8.91 -10.54
C TRP A 36 -13.86 8.35 -10.35
N LEU A 37 -13.02 8.39 -11.39
CA LEU A 37 -11.60 7.99 -11.29
C LEU A 37 -10.87 8.79 -10.22
N ALA A 38 -10.98 10.13 -10.25
CA ALA A 38 -10.37 11.02 -9.29
C ALA A 38 -10.79 10.67 -7.85
N ARG A 39 -12.08 10.40 -7.62
CA ARG A 39 -12.59 9.97 -6.32
C ARG A 39 -11.94 8.68 -5.83
N TYR A 40 -11.69 7.71 -6.71
CA TYR A 40 -11.00 6.47 -6.37
C TYR A 40 -9.49 6.69 -6.15
N LEU A 41 -8.83 7.50 -6.99
CA LEU A 41 -7.42 7.86 -6.84
C LEU A 41 -7.14 8.59 -5.52
N ARG A 42 -8.05 9.44 -5.03
CA ARG A 42 -7.94 10.07 -3.69
C ARG A 42 -7.83 9.07 -2.55
N LEU A 43 -8.28 7.82 -2.73
CA LEU A 43 -8.14 6.75 -1.73
C LEU A 43 -6.76 6.08 -1.77
N MET A 44 -5.97 6.31 -2.81
CA MET A 44 -4.65 5.70 -3.01
C MET A 44 -3.54 6.73 -2.87
N ILE A 45 -3.82 8.01 -3.13
CA ILE A 45 -2.88 9.12 -3.02
C ILE A 45 -2.99 9.73 -1.61
N PRO A 46 -1.90 9.79 -0.82
CA PRO A 46 -1.92 10.49 0.46
C PRO A 46 -1.98 12.02 0.25
N PRO A 47 -2.58 12.79 1.17
CA PRO A 47 -2.58 14.25 1.11
C PRO A 47 -1.15 14.81 1.06
N GLY A 48 -0.95 15.89 0.31
CA GLY A 48 0.37 16.55 0.19
C GLY A 48 1.40 15.82 -0.67
N ALA A 49 1.04 14.69 -1.31
CA ALA A 49 1.92 14.00 -2.23
C ALA A 49 2.30 14.87 -3.44
N ARG A 50 3.55 14.76 -3.89
CA ARG A 50 4.01 15.25 -5.20
C ARG A 50 3.57 14.25 -6.27
N VAL A 51 2.73 14.72 -7.20
CA VAL A 51 2.08 13.85 -8.20
C VAL A 51 2.44 14.26 -9.61
N LEU A 52 2.84 13.28 -10.41
CA LEU A 52 2.97 13.39 -11.87
C LEU A 52 1.81 12.65 -12.54
N GLU A 53 1.13 13.26 -13.51
CA GLU A 53 0.24 12.55 -14.45
C GLU A 53 0.86 12.54 -15.85
N ILE A 54 0.94 11.35 -16.46
CA ILE A 54 1.39 11.14 -17.84
C ILE A 54 0.16 10.90 -18.73
N GLY A 55 0.02 11.73 -19.78
CA GLY A 55 -1.20 11.85 -20.58
C GLY A 55 -2.27 12.68 -19.87
N CYS A 56 -1.88 13.81 -19.26
CA CYS A 56 -2.78 14.61 -18.43
C CYS A 56 -3.92 15.30 -19.20
N GLY A 57 -3.83 15.35 -20.53
CA GLY A 57 -4.73 16.13 -21.39
C GLY A 57 -4.82 17.58 -20.91
N ALA A 58 -6.05 18.12 -20.89
CA ALA A 58 -6.35 19.45 -20.36
C ALA A 58 -6.37 19.54 -18.82
N GLY A 59 -5.79 18.56 -18.11
CA GLY A 59 -5.72 18.51 -16.65
C GLY A 59 -7.04 18.17 -15.95
N ASP A 60 -8.00 17.56 -16.66
CA ASP A 60 -9.33 17.25 -16.10
C ASP A 60 -9.28 16.33 -14.89
N LEU A 61 -8.34 15.37 -14.84
CA LEU A 61 -8.21 14.46 -13.71
C LEU A 61 -7.57 15.16 -12.51
N LEU A 62 -6.48 15.89 -12.74
CA LEU A 62 -5.77 16.68 -11.72
C LEU A 62 -6.67 17.75 -11.10
N ALA A 63 -7.61 18.31 -11.88
CA ALA A 63 -8.65 19.20 -11.40
C ALA A 63 -9.40 18.69 -10.18
N ASP A 64 -9.71 17.40 -10.23
CA ASP A 64 -10.49 16.70 -9.24
C ASP A 64 -9.57 16.04 -8.18
N LEU A 65 -8.30 16.44 -8.07
CA LEU A 65 -7.36 16.02 -7.04
C LEU A 65 -6.78 17.24 -6.27
N PRO A 66 -7.61 17.99 -5.52
CA PRO A 66 -7.18 19.21 -4.86
C PRO A 66 -6.20 18.93 -3.71
N GLY A 67 -5.28 19.88 -3.47
CA GLY A 67 -4.34 19.84 -2.35
C GLY A 67 -3.07 19.02 -2.60
N LEU A 68 -2.74 18.76 -3.86
CA LEU A 68 -1.52 18.08 -4.29
C LEU A 68 -0.58 19.06 -5.02
N GLU A 69 0.71 18.81 -4.94
CA GLU A 69 1.69 19.44 -5.84
C GLU A 69 1.68 18.65 -7.16
N VAL A 70 1.10 19.24 -8.20
CA VAL A 70 0.82 18.52 -9.46
C VAL A 70 1.75 18.93 -10.59
N THR A 71 2.28 17.93 -11.27
CA THR A 71 2.96 18.06 -12.56
C THR A 71 2.21 17.22 -13.59
N GLY A 72 1.95 17.78 -14.77
CA GLY A 72 1.30 17.09 -15.87
C GLY A 72 2.21 17.04 -17.10
N VAL A 73 2.22 15.89 -17.76
CA VAL A 73 2.89 15.67 -19.03
C VAL A 73 1.86 15.19 -20.03
N ASP A 74 1.80 15.82 -21.20
CA ASP A 74 0.99 15.34 -22.32
C ASP A 74 1.72 15.60 -23.64
N LEU A 75 1.48 14.75 -24.64
CA LEU A 75 2.12 14.87 -25.94
C LEU A 75 1.52 15.99 -26.82
N SER A 76 0.29 16.43 -26.52
CA SER A 76 -0.39 17.53 -27.20
C SER A 76 -0.12 18.87 -26.52
N GLU A 77 0.54 19.78 -27.22
CA GLU A 77 0.80 21.14 -26.73
C GLU A 77 -0.49 21.93 -26.50
N VAL A 78 -1.50 21.72 -27.37
CA VAL A 78 -2.83 22.33 -27.22
C VAL A 78 -3.48 21.92 -25.90
N GLN A 79 -3.36 20.65 -25.53
CA GLN A 79 -3.93 20.14 -24.28
C GLN A 79 -3.14 20.65 -23.06
N VAL A 80 -1.81 20.70 -23.15
CA VAL A 80 -0.95 21.28 -22.12
C VAL A 80 -1.28 22.75 -21.86
N ASP A 81 -1.50 23.56 -22.91
CA ASP A 81 -1.87 24.96 -22.76
C ASP A 81 -3.22 25.14 -22.10
N ARG A 82 -4.20 24.29 -22.46
CA ARG A 82 -5.50 24.24 -21.76
C ARG A 82 -5.32 23.86 -20.28
N ALA A 83 -4.43 22.92 -19.97
CA ALA A 83 -4.12 22.52 -18.61
C ALA A 83 -3.50 23.67 -17.80
N ARG A 84 -2.55 24.42 -18.39
CA ARG A 84 -1.94 25.62 -17.77
C ARG A 84 -2.98 26.70 -17.47
N GLN A 85 -3.89 26.96 -18.41
CA GLN A 85 -4.98 27.93 -18.22
C GLN A 85 -5.92 27.51 -17.09
N ARG A 86 -6.23 26.22 -17.00
CA ARG A 86 -7.17 25.69 -16.01
C ARG A 86 -6.54 25.52 -14.62
N PHE A 87 -5.25 25.19 -14.56
CA PHE A 87 -4.48 25.00 -13.34
C PHE A 87 -3.19 25.84 -13.34
N PRO A 88 -3.28 27.17 -13.17
CA PRO A 88 -2.09 28.03 -13.19
C PRO A 88 -1.04 27.71 -12.12
N ARG A 89 -1.43 26.96 -11.06
CA ARG A 89 -0.55 26.52 -9.98
C ARG A 89 0.20 25.21 -10.29
N GLY A 90 -0.22 24.46 -11.32
CA GLY A 90 0.42 23.20 -11.72
C GLY A 90 1.58 23.44 -12.70
N ARG A 91 2.52 22.49 -12.76
CA ARG A 91 3.60 22.49 -13.76
C ARG A 91 3.19 21.58 -14.93
N PHE A 92 3.19 22.08 -16.16
CA PHE A 92 2.75 21.29 -17.33
C PHE A 92 3.76 21.34 -18.47
N HIS A 93 4.07 20.18 -19.02
CA HIS A 93 5.12 19.99 -20.03
C HIS A 93 4.57 19.23 -21.25
N ALA A 94 4.87 19.74 -22.45
CA ALA A 94 4.53 19.10 -23.71
C ALA A 94 5.61 18.07 -24.08
N GLN A 95 5.37 16.80 -23.77
CA GLN A 95 6.25 15.68 -24.11
C GLN A 95 5.48 14.36 -24.07
N ALA A 96 5.91 13.37 -24.87
CA ALA A 96 5.39 12.02 -24.77
C ALA A 96 5.94 11.30 -23.53
N GLY A 97 5.20 10.32 -22.99
CA GLY A 97 5.64 9.55 -21.82
C GLY A 97 6.93 8.75 -22.10
N GLU A 98 7.10 8.30 -23.34
CA GLU A 98 8.28 7.62 -23.85
C GLU A 98 9.53 8.53 -23.88
N HIS A 99 9.31 9.84 -23.91
CA HIS A 99 10.35 10.86 -23.92
C HIS A 99 10.47 11.60 -22.59
N LEU A 100 9.85 11.07 -21.52
CA LEU A 100 9.79 11.73 -20.22
C LEU A 100 11.19 12.12 -19.71
N ASP A 101 11.41 13.42 -19.65
CA ASP A 101 12.60 14.05 -19.06
C ASP A 101 12.19 15.23 -18.19
N LEU A 102 12.44 15.09 -16.88
CA LEU A 102 12.18 16.11 -15.84
C LEU A 102 13.37 16.07 -14.87
N PRO A 103 14.52 16.68 -15.25
CA PRO A 103 15.76 16.51 -14.51
C PRO A 103 15.65 17.07 -13.08
N GLY A 104 16.01 16.25 -12.10
CA GLY A 104 15.98 16.60 -10.67
C GLY A 104 14.59 16.52 -10.01
N GLU A 105 13.51 16.32 -10.78
CA GLU A 105 12.18 16.13 -10.22
C GLU A 105 11.98 14.67 -9.77
N LYS A 106 11.33 14.51 -8.61
CA LYS A 106 10.98 13.22 -8.03
C LYS A 106 9.55 13.27 -7.48
N PHE A 107 8.78 12.22 -7.72
CA PHE A 107 7.36 12.18 -7.35
C PHE A 107 7.06 11.04 -6.39
N ASP A 108 6.16 11.29 -5.45
CA ASP A 108 5.63 10.26 -4.54
C ASP A 108 4.66 9.34 -5.29
N VAL A 109 3.88 9.92 -6.22
CA VAL A 109 2.94 9.18 -7.05
C VAL A 109 3.08 9.58 -8.52
N VAL A 110 3.12 8.58 -9.41
CA VAL A 110 3.00 8.76 -10.86
C VAL A 110 1.71 8.10 -11.32
N ILE A 111 0.88 8.83 -12.06
CA ILE A 111 -0.41 8.39 -12.58
C ILE A 111 -0.30 8.23 -14.10
N VAL A 112 -0.75 7.08 -14.61
CA VAL A 112 -0.93 6.81 -16.03
C VAL A 112 -2.39 6.41 -16.24
N SER A 113 -3.26 7.40 -16.46
CA SER A 113 -4.71 7.21 -16.51
C SER A 113 -5.25 7.13 -17.93
N ASP A 114 -5.65 5.94 -18.36
CA ASP A 114 -6.16 5.64 -19.70
C ASP A 114 -5.16 5.97 -20.85
N THR A 115 -3.89 6.26 -20.51
CA THR A 115 -2.83 6.65 -21.46
C THR A 115 -2.08 5.44 -22.02
N ILE A 116 -1.86 4.39 -21.23
CA ILE A 116 -0.98 3.27 -21.61
C ILE A 116 -1.40 2.57 -22.90
N ASN A 117 -2.70 2.56 -23.20
CA ASN A 117 -3.23 1.96 -24.43
C ASN A 117 -2.90 2.78 -25.70
N TYR A 118 -2.47 4.04 -25.55
CA TYR A 118 -2.07 4.91 -26.65
C TYR A 118 -0.55 5.03 -26.81
N ALA A 119 0.22 4.50 -25.86
CA ALA A 119 1.67 4.48 -25.93
C ALA A 119 2.13 3.78 -27.22
N ALA A 120 3.12 4.39 -27.89
CA ALA A 120 3.79 3.79 -29.03
C ALA A 120 4.71 2.65 -28.60
N ASP A 121 5.32 2.79 -27.43
CA ASP A 121 6.09 1.76 -26.74
C ASP A 121 5.80 1.83 -25.24
N ALA A 122 4.85 1.00 -24.80
CA ALA A 122 4.42 0.96 -23.41
C ALA A 122 5.56 0.53 -22.47
N GLN A 123 6.49 -0.33 -22.91
CA GLN A 123 7.61 -0.74 -22.08
C GLN A 123 8.59 0.43 -21.91
N ALA A 124 8.99 1.09 -23.01
CA ALA A 124 9.88 2.24 -22.94
C ALA A 124 9.31 3.37 -22.08
N MET A 125 8.00 3.65 -22.17
CA MET A 125 7.33 4.60 -21.29
C MET A 125 7.45 4.19 -19.81
N LEU A 126 7.18 2.93 -19.46
CA LEU A 126 7.27 2.46 -18.08
C LEU A 126 8.71 2.48 -17.53
N GLU A 127 9.70 2.18 -18.37
CA GLU A 127 11.12 2.29 -18.03
C GLU A 127 11.52 3.75 -17.78
N ARG A 128 10.98 4.69 -18.57
CA ARG A 128 11.21 6.14 -18.40
C ARG A 128 10.70 6.67 -17.07
N VAL A 129 9.60 6.13 -16.54
CA VAL A 129 9.05 6.57 -15.25
C VAL A 129 10.07 6.41 -14.10
N HIS A 130 11.04 5.49 -14.20
CA HIS A 130 12.11 5.37 -13.19
C HIS A 130 12.95 6.65 -13.05
N SER A 131 13.11 7.45 -14.11
CA SER A 131 13.94 8.67 -14.07
C SER A 131 13.40 9.69 -13.06
N VAL A 132 12.09 9.70 -12.83
CA VAL A 132 11.38 10.60 -11.91
C VAL A 132 10.91 9.91 -10.63
N SER A 133 11.34 8.66 -10.40
CA SER A 133 10.94 7.84 -9.26
C SER A 133 12.01 7.76 -8.18
N THR A 134 11.55 7.45 -6.97
CA THR A 134 12.31 7.05 -5.77
C THR A 134 11.90 5.63 -5.39
N PRO A 135 12.62 4.92 -4.50
CA PRO A 135 12.22 3.59 -4.02
C PRO A 135 10.83 3.52 -3.37
N ASP A 136 10.32 4.68 -2.93
CA ASP A 136 9.01 4.84 -2.28
C ASP A 136 7.90 5.29 -3.25
N THR A 137 8.22 5.58 -4.51
CA THR A 137 7.24 6.06 -5.50
C THR A 137 6.18 5.00 -5.79
N ARG A 138 4.92 5.44 -5.92
CA ARG A 138 3.81 4.60 -6.37
C ARG A 138 3.40 4.95 -7.78
N LEU A 139 3.54 3.99 -8.69
CA LEU A 139 3.00 4.07 -10.03
C LEU A 139 1.57 3.52 -10.01
N ILE A 140 0.60 4.36 -10.35
CA ILE A 140 -0.82 3.98 -10.45
C ILE A 140 -1.23 4.05 -11.92
N LEU A 141 -1.61 2.90 -12.47
CA LEU A 141 -2.17 2.81 -13.80
C LEU A 141 -3.66 2.55 -13.72
N ASN A 142 -4.43 3.21 -14.57
CA ASN A 142 -5.75 2.70 -14.93
C ASN A 142 -5.92 2.61 -16.44
N PHE A 143 -6.65 1.58 -16.85
CA PHE A 143 -6.95 1.33 -18.26
C PHE A 143 -8.28 0.58 -18.36
N GLN A 144 -8.83 0.55 -19.56
CA GLN A 144 -10.13 -0.08 -19.82
C GLN A 144 -9.99 -1.57 -20.08
N SER A 145 -10.89 -2.35 -19.48
CA SER A 145 -11.03 -3.78 -19.70
C SER A 145 -11.45 -4.07 -21.14
N ASN A 146 -10.76 -5.03 -21.77
CA ASN A 146 -11.07 -5.47 -23.12
C ASN A 146 -12.47 -6.09 -23.25
N LEU A 147 -13.06 -6.56 -22.14
CA LEU A 147 -14.42 -7.09 -22.11
C LEU A 147 -15.46 -6.05 -22.57
N TRP A 148 -15.20 -4.77 -22.31
CA TRP A 148 -16.12 -3.69 -22.61
C TRP A 148 -16.00 -3.14 -24.04
N ARG A 149 -15.03 -3.61 -24.84
CA ARG A 149 -14.82 -3.10 -26.21
C ARG A 149 -16.06 -3.14 -27.09
N PRO A 150 -16.89 -4.21 -27.14
CA PRO A 150 -18.10 -4.22 -27.95
C PRO A 150 -19.10 -3.14 -27.52
N MET A 151 -19.32 -2.98 -26.21
CA MET A 151 -20.21 -1.96 -25.66
C MET A 151 -19.68 -0.55 -25.91
N LEU A 152 -18.38 -0.33 -25.78
CA LEU A 152 -17.74 0.95 -26.08
C LEU A 152 -17.80 1.29 -27.56
N ARG A 153 -17.63 0.31 -28.46
CA ARG A 153 -17.82 0.50 -29.91
C ARG A 153 -19.27 0.91 -30.21
N LEU A 154 -20.25 0.23 -29.61
CA LEU A 154 -21.65 0.59 -29.76
C LEU A 154 -21.91 2.02 -29.27
N ALA A 155 -21.39 2.39 -28.10
CA ALA A 155 -21.51 3.74 -27.56
C ALA A 155 -20.90 4.82 -28.47
N ARG A 156 -19.85 4.50 -29.23
CA ARG A 156 -19.26 5.40 -30.23
C ARG A 156 -20.15 5.56 -31.46
N VAL A 157 -20.73 4.45 -31.94
CA VAL A 157 -21.64 4.46 -33.10
C VAL A 157 -22.93 5.21 -32.78
N THR A 158 -23.44 5.10 -31.54
CA THR A 158 -24.65 5.80 -31.08
C THR A 158 -24.41 7.24 -30.63
N GLY A 159 -23.16 7.72 -30.65
CA GLY A 159 -22.79 9.10 -30.25
C GLY A 159 -22.79 9.36 -28.73
N ILE A 160 -22.99 8.33 -27.91
CA ILE A 160 -22.90 8.41 -26.43
C ILE A 160 -21.44 8.66 -26.00
N SER A 161 -20.49 8.06 -26.69
CA SER A 161 -19.05 8.27 -26.53
C SER A 161 -18.45 8.82 -27.82
N ARG A 162 -17.37 9.59 -27.71
CA ARG A 162 -16.64 10.10 -28.89
C ARG A 162 -15.76 9.02 -29.49
N ARG A 163 -15.41 9.21 -30.77
CA ARG A 163 -14.33 8.43 -31.39
C ARG A 163 -13.06 8.61 -30.56
N THR A 164 -12.33 7.52 -30.37
CA THR A 164 -11.01 7.49 -29.75
C THR A 164 -10.02 7.06 -30.82
N PRO A 165 -8.73 7.42 -30.70
CA PRO A 165 -7.73 6.93 -31.62
C PRO A 165 -7.58 5.40 -31.48
N ASP A 166 -6.91 4.79 -32.45
CA ASP A 166 -6.57 3.39 -32.37
C ASP A 166 -5.66 3.13 -31.18
N SER A 167 -5.99 2.10 -30.42
CA SER A 167 -5.39 1.80 -29.13
C SER A 167 -4.94 0.35 -29.07
N SER A 168 -3.80 0.10 -28.45
CA SER A 168 -3.25 -1.23 -28.19
C SER A 168 -4.24 -2.14 -27.48
N TRP A 169 -4.14 -3.44 -27.72
CA TRP A 169 -4.96 -4.46 -27.07
C TRP A 169 -4.20 -5.03 -25.86
N LEU A 170 -4.21 -4.27 -24.76
CA LEU A 170 -3.57 -4.67 -23.51
C LEU A 170 -4.62 -5.21 -22.55
N ALA A 171 -4.50 -6.48 -22.15
CA ALA A 171 -5.21 -7.02 -21.01
C ALA A 171 -4.44 -6.72 -19.72
N ALA A 172 -5.10 -6.87 -18.56
CA ALA A 172 -4.45 -6.63 -17.27
C ALA A 172 -3.18 -7.48 -17.07
N LYS A 173 -3.17 -8.72 -17.58
CA LYS A 173 -1.99 -9.61 -17.54
C LYS A 173 -0.83 -9.05 -18.36
N ASP A 174 -1.10 -8.43 -19.51
CA ASP A 174 -0.07 -7.84 -20.37
C ASP A 174 0.55 -6.63 -19.67
N VAL A 175 -0.27 -5.79 -19.02
CA VAL A 175 0.22 -4.64 -18.25
C VAL A 175 1.08 -5.09 -17.06
N VAL A 176 0.65 -6.13 -16.32
CA VAL A 176 1.45 -6.72 -15.23
C VAL A 176 2.79 -7.26 -15.76
N ASN A 177 2.79 -7.94 -16.90
CA ASN A 177 4.02 -8.41 -17.54
C ASN A 177 4.94 -7.25 -17.94
N LEU A 178 4.40 -6.20 -18.58
CA LEU A 178 5.17 -5.02 -18.97
C LEU A 178 5.78 -4.29 -17.77
N LEU A 179 5.04 -4.19 -16.66
CA LEU A 179 5.56 -3.64 -15.40
C LEU A 179 6.77 -4.46 -14.91
N GLN A 180 6.66 -5.79 -14.88
CA GLN A 180 7.76 -6.66 -14.47
C GLN A 180 8.99 -6.51 -15.38
N LEU A 181 8.80 -6.51 -16.70
CA LEU A 181 9.87 -6.29 -17.68
C LEU A 181 10.55 -4.93 -17.50
N SER A 182 9.78 -3.93 -17.10
CA SER A 182 10.25 -2.55 -16.90
C SER A 182 10.78 -2.30 -15.48
N GLY A 183 11.01 -3.33 -14.66
CA GLY A 183 11.56 -3.16 -13.31
C GLY A 183 10.59 -2.60 -12.28
N TRP A 184 9.28 -2.87 -12.44
CA TRP A 184 8.24 -2.52 -11.48
C TRP A 184 7.66 -3.78 -10.81
N GLU A 185 7.44 -3.70 -9.49
CA GLU A 185 6.77 -4.71 -8.71
C GLU A 185 5.32 -4.32 -8.45
N VAL A 186 4.37 -5.19 -8.83
CA VAL A 186 2.94 -4.97 -8.58
C VAL A 186 2.61 -5.23 -7.10
N ILE A 187 1.94 -4.26 -6.48
CA ILE A 187 1.49 -4.33 -5.08
C ILE A 187 0.05 -4.82 -5.02
N ARG A 188 -0.83 -4.23 -5.83
CA ARG A 188 -2.26 -4.56 -5.87
C ARG A 188 -2.82 -4.35 -7.27
N HIS A 189 -3.88 -5.09 -7.56
CA HIS A 189 -4.69 -4.97 -8.76
C HIS A 189 -6.16 -4.98 -8.35
N ASP A 190 -6.90 -3.97 -8.77
CA ASP A 190 -8.33 -3.84 -8.54
C ASP A 190 -9.08 -3.66 -9.85
N HIS A 191 -10.32 -4.13 -9.88
CA HIS A 191 -11.26 -3.80 -10.94
C HIS A 191 -12.39 -2.95 -10.38
N ARG A 192 -12.78 -1.90 -11.10
CA ARG A 192 -13.83 -0.98 -10.65
C ARG A 192 -14.67 -0.43 -11.79
N LEU A 193 -15.77 0.21 -11.39
CA LEU A 193 -16.75 0.89 -12.23
C LEU A 193 -17.53 -0.06 -13.16
N LEU A 194 -18.78 -0.34 -12.82
CA LEU A 194 -19.71 -1.11 -13.65
C LEU A 194 -20.52 -0.22 -14.59
N LEU A 195 -20.91 0.98 -14.14
CA LEU A 195 -21.74 1.90 -14.91
C LEU A 195 -21.03 3.26 -15.04
N PRO A 196 -20.41 3.56 -16.20
CA PRO A 196 -19.63 4.79 -16.40
C PRO A 196 -20.47 6.05 -16.61
N VAL A 197 -21.80 5.91 -16.73
CA VAL A 197 -22.75 6.99 -17.02
C VAL A 197 -23.64 7.27 -15.82
N SER A 198 -23.88 8.56 -15.53
CA SER A 198 -24.77 8.99 -14.45
C SER A 198 -26.22 8.63 -14.79
N MET A 199 -26.87 7.82 -13.94
CA MET A 199 -28.23 7.31 -14.16
C MET A 199 -29.06 7.45 -12.89
N PHE A 200 -29.46 8.68 -12.57
CA PHE A 200 -30.32 9.02 -11.42
C PHE A 200 -29.91 8.37 -10.08
N GLY A 201 -28.60 8.13 -9.87
CA GLY A 201 -28.07 7.52 -8.65
C GLY A 201 -27.90 5.99 -8.68
N LEU A 202 -28.42 5.31 -9.70
CA LEU A 202 -28.18 3.88 -9.91
C LEU A 202 -26.69 3.60 -10.14
N ASP A 203 -26.00 4.50 -10.85
CA ASP A 203 -24.55 4.48 -11.03
C ASP A 203 -23.80 4.45 -9.70
N ARG A 204 -24.26 5.23 -8.71
CA ARG A 204 -23.66 5.22 -7.37
C ARG A 204 -23.88 3.89 -6.69
N LEU A 205 -25.09 3.34 -6.75
CA LEU A 205 -25.39 2.04 -6.14
C LEU A 205 -24.54 0.92 -6.74
N LEU A 206 -24.54 0.81 -8.07
CA LEU A 206 -23.81 -0.25 -8.79
C LEU A 206 -22.29 -0.09 -8.62
N ASN A 207 -21.75 1.11 -8.83
CA ASN A 207 -20.31 1.33 -8.75
C ASN A 207 -19.78 1.23 -7.32
N ARG A 208 -20.57 1.67 -6.33
CA ARG A 208 -20.15 1.64 -4.93
C ARG A 208 -20.24 0.24 -4.35
N PHE A 209 -21.40 -0.43 -4.48
CA PHE A 209 -21.68 -1.66 -3.75
C PHE A 209 -21.49 -2.93 -4.57
N LEU A 210 -21.81 -2.89 -5.87
CA LEU A 210 -21.78 -4.09 -6.70
C LEU A 210 -20.40 -4.28 -7.35
N ALA A 211 -19.74 -3.22 -7.81
CA ALA A 211 -18.44 -3.29 -8.46
C ALA A 211 -17.35 -4.01 -7.62
N PRO A 212 -17.23 -3.78 -6.29
CA PRO A 212 -16.26 -4.51 -5.48
C PRO A 212 -16.56 -6.01 -5.31
N LEU A 213 -17.81 -6.44 -5.54
CA LEU A 213 -18.28 -7.82 -5.35
C LEU A 213 -18.24 -8.65 -6.64
N ILE A 214 -18.38 -7.99 -7.81
CA ILE A 214 -18.30 -8.62 -9.13
C ILE A 214 -17.21 -7.97 -10.00
N PRO A 215 -15.94 -8.00 -9.56
CA PRO A 215 -14.86 -7.25 -10.19
C PRO A 215 -14.62 -7.63 -11.65
N TRP A 216 -14.90 -8.87 -12.06
CA TRP A 216 -14.66 -9.32 -13.45
C TRP A 216 -15.56 -8.66 -14.51
N LEU A 217 -16.65 -7.98 -14.11
CA LEU A 217 -17.53 -7.22 -15.03
C LEU A 217 -17.20 -5.73 -15.08
N CYS A 218 -16.23 -5.27 -14.31
CA CYS A 218 -15.88 -3.86 -14.24
C CYS A 218 -15.20 -3.34 -15.52
N LEU A 219 -15.44 -2.07 -15.83
CA LEU A 219 -14.94 -1.37 -17.01
C LEU A 219 -13.46 -1.02 -16.89
N THR A 220 -12.97 -0.66 -15.70
CA THR A 220 -11.59 -0.20 -15.53
C THR A 220 -10.81 -1.08 -14.56
N ASP A 221 -9.58 -1.35 -14.97
CA ASP A 221 -8.53 -1.97 -14.17
C ASP A 221 -7.67 -0.88 -13.52
N PHE A 222 -7.29 -1.08 -12.27
CA PHE A 222 -6.32 -0.28 -11.53
C PHE A 222 -5.17 -1.15 -11.08
N VAL A 223 -3.96 -0.81 -11.49
CA VAL A 223 -2.73 -1.49 -11.04
C VAL A 223 -1.89 -0.49 -10.27
N VAL A 224 -1.49 -0.84 -9.06
CA VAL A 224 -0.52 -0.06 -8.28
C VAL A 224 0.77 -0.85 -8.18
N ALA A 225 1.88 -0.20 -8.56
CA ALA A 225 3.21 -0.77 -8.56
C ALA A 225 4.20 0.15 -7.83
N ARG A 226 5.35 -0.42 -7.45
CA ARG A 226 6.53 0.29 -6.94
C ARG A 226 7.77 -0.10 -7.75
N PRO A 227 8.84 0.70 -7.74
CA PRO A 227 10.10 0.26 -8.33
C PRO A 227 10.60 -1.02 -7.66
N THR A 228 11.12 -1.95 -8.47
CA THR A 228 11.75 -3.16 -7.94
C THR A 228 13.02 -2.78 -7.17
N PRO A 229 13.23 -3.27 -5.94
CA PRO A 229 14.42 -2.96 -5.15
C PRO A 229 15.72 -3.31 -5.88
N VAL A 230 16.68 -2.38 -5.89
CA VAL A 230 18.00 -2.57 -6.52
C VAL A 230 18.97 -3.23 -5.53
N VAL A 231 19.73 -4.22 -5.99
CA VAL A 231 20.68 -5.02 -5.17
C VAL A 231 21.72 -4.20 -4.43
N SER A 232 22.16 -3.07 -4.98
CA SER A 232 23.20 -2.23 -4.36
C SER A 232 22.73 -1.56 -3.05
N GLU A 233 21.46 -1.17 -2.93
CA GLU A 233 20.91 -0.60 -1.69
C GLU A 233 20.75 -1.67 -0.59
N MET A 234 20.68 -2.95 -0.97
CA MET A 234 20.52 -4.09 -0.05
C MET A 234 21.80 -4.44 0.73
N GLN A 235 22.94 -3.81 0.43
CA GLN A 235 24.24 -4.19 1.00
C GLN A 235 24.60 -3.50 2.33
N ARG A 236 23.90 -2.42 2.72
CA ARG A 236 24.17 -1.76 4.00
C ARG A 236 23.34 -2.41 5.11
N PRO A 237 23.97 -2.92 6.19
CA PRO A 237 23.23 -3.51 7.30
C PRO A 237 22.35 -2.43 7.95
N LYS A 238 21.05 -2.71 8.05
CA LYS A 238 20.06 -1.80 8.65
C LYS A 238 20.03 -2.00 10.16
N SER A 239 19.89 -0.93 10.93
CA SER A 239 19.72 -1.03 12.38
C SER A 239 18.30 -1.48 12.77
N VAL A 240 18.15 -2.09 13.95
CA VAL A 240 16.89 -2.71 14.38
C VAL A 240 16.48 -2.25 15.79
N SER A 241 15.22 -1.86 15.93
CA SER A 241 14.57 -1.65 17.23
C SER A 241 13.46 -2.67 17.44
N VAL A 242 13.59 -3.50 18.47
CA VAL A 242 12.56 -4.45 18.88
C VAL A 242 11.81 -3.89 20.07
N VAL A 243 10.56 -3.50 19.85
CA VAL A 243 9.65 -3.04 20.91
C VAL A 243 8.95 -4.23 21.54
N VAL A 244 9.05 -4.32 22.87
CA VAL A 244 8.50 -5.39 23.69
C VAL A 244 7.46 -4.80 24.65
N PRO A 245 6.17 -4.72 24.25
CA PRO A 245 5.10 -4.33 25.16
C PRO A 245 4.87 -5.45 26.19
N ALA A 246 5.04 -5.13 27.48
CA ALA A 246 5.00 -6.10 28.57
C ALA A 246 3.94 -5.72 29.61
N ARG A 247 3.05 -6.66 29.95
CA ARG A 247 2.07 -6.50 31.02
C ARG A 247 1.77 -7.83 31.69
N ASN A 248 2.14 -7.97 32.96
CA ASN A 248 2.05 -9.21 33.71
C ASN A 248 2.84 -10.38 33.06
N GLU A 249 4.06 -10.11 32.63
CA GLU A 249 4.91 -11.04 31.87
C GLU A 249 6.31 -11.14 32.49
N SER A 250 6.45 -10.95 33.81
CA SER A 250 7.77 -10.90 34.48
C SER A 250 8.63 -12.13 34.16
N GLY A 251 8.04 -13.32 34.17
CA GLY A 251 8.75 -14.58 33.88
C GLY A 251 9.39 -14.70 32.49
N ASN A 252 9.05 -13.82 31.53
CA ASN A 252 9.53 -13.89 30.15
C ASN A 252 10.57 -12.81 29.79
N ILE A 253 10.82 -11.83 30.67
CA ILE A 253 11.63 -10.65 30.34
C ILE A 253 13.09 -11.03 30.07
N GLU A 254 13.72 -11.81 30.93
CA GLU A 254 15.11 -12.25 30.74
C GLU A 254 15.27 -13.14 29.50
N ALA A 255 14.28 -14.01 29.24
CA ALA A 255 14.24 -14.84 28.05
C ALA A 255 14.12 -14.00 26.77
N ALA A 256 13.38 -12.89 26.78
CA ALA A 256 13.29 -11.97 25.66
C ALA A 256 14.66 -11.37 25.32
N VAL A 257 15.45 -10.98 26.33
CA VAL A 257 16.79 -10.41 26.13
C VAL A 257 17.80 -11.44 25.65
N THR A 258 17.84 -12.61 26.31
CA THR A 258 18.84 -13.64 26.05
C THR A 258 18.62 -14.34 24.71
N ARG A 259 17.36 -14.56 24.32
CA ARG A 259 17.00 -15.28 23.09
C ARG A 259 16.90 -14.40 21.85
N THR A 260 16.76 -13.08 21.99
CA THR A 260 16.74 -12.19 20.82
C THR A 260 18.15 -12.13 20.19
N PRO A 261 18.29 -12.56 18.92
CA PRO A 261 19.56 -12.48 18.22
C PRO A 261 19.91 -11.02 17.88
N ASP A 262 21.20 -10.71 17.82
CA ASP A 262 21.64 -9.47 17.20
C ASP A 262 21.40 -9.54 15.69
N MET A 263 20.86 -8.44 15.16
CA MET A 263 20.49 -8.29 13.76
C MET A 263 21.02 -6.96 13.23
N GLY A 264 21.44 -6.99 11.96
CA GLY A 264 21.81 -5.79 11.23
C GLY A 264 23.03 -5.06 11.81
N ALA A 265 23.04 -3.72 11.70
CA ALA A 265 24.18 -2.92 12.17
C ALA A 265 24.30 -2.92 13.69
N TRP A 266 23.16 -2.92 14.37
CA TRP A 266 23.00 -3.06 15.81
C TRP A 266 21.53 -3.35 16.10
N THR A 267 21.26 -3.94 17.26
CA THR A 267 19.91 -4.22 17.75
C THR A 267 19.71 -3.59 19.11
N GLU A 268 18.59 -2.89 19.29
CA GLU A 268 18.11 -2.44 20.59
C GLU A 268 16.79 -3.12 20.96
N LEU A 269 16.61 -3.34 22.26
CA LEU A 269 15.39 -3.84 22.87
C LEU A 269 14.74 -2.71 23.66
N ILE A 270 13.45 -2.46 23.42
CA ILE A 270 12.71 -1.39 24.07
C ILE A 270 11.53 -2.01 24.81
N PHE A 271 11.67 -2.17 26.11
CA PHE A 271 10.59 -2.66 26.96
C PHE A 271 9.66 -1.53 27.33
N VAL A 272 8.37 -1.72 27.07
CA VAL A 272 7.31 -0.78 27.44
C VAL A 272 6.35 -1.47 28.38
N GLU A 273 6.42 -1.11 29.66
CA GLU A 273 5.64 -1.71 30.74
C GLU A 273 4.24 -1.09 30.83
N GLY A 274 3.21 -1.93 30.79
CA GLY A 274 1.81 -1.51 30.65
C GLY A 274 0.94 -1.75 31.89
N HIS A 275 1.17 -1.04 32.98
CA HIS A 275 0.33 -1.09 34.19
C HIS A 275 0.10 -2.53 34.71
N SER A 276 1.21 -3.23 34.95
CA SER A 276 1.24 -4.58 35.50
C SER A 276 0.82 -4.59 36.97
N ARG A 277 0.32 -5.74 37.41
CA ARG A 277 -0.05 -6.03 38.80
C ARG A 277 0.99 -6.93 39.48
N ASP A 278 1.88 -7.53 38.71
CA ASP A 278 3.03 -8.30 39.18
C ASP A 278 4.30 -7.44 39.20
N ASP A 279 5.45 -8.08 39.33
CA ASP A 279 6.77 -7.47 39.40
C ASP A 279 7.42 -7.20 38.03
N THR A 280 6.66 -7.21 36.93
CA THR A 280 7.18 -7.00 35.55
C THR A 280 8.13 -5.80 35.42
N TRP A 281 7.80 -4.65 36.03
CA TRP A 281 8.68 -3.47 35.97
C TRP A 281 10.02 -3.70 36.70
N ALA A 282 9.98 -4.29 37.89
CA ALA A 282 11.17 -4.53 38.68
C ALA A 282 12.10 -5.52 37.95
N GLU A 283 11.51 -6.52 37.31
CA GLU A 283 12.24 -7.50 36.51
C GLU A 283 12.87 -6.88 35.26
N ILE A 284 12.17 -5.98 34.55
CA ILE A 284 12.73 -5.21 33.43
C ILE A 284 13.98 -4.44 33.84
N GLU A 285 13.94 -3.73 34.97
CA GLU A 285 15.09 -2.96 35.46
C GLU A 285 16.23 -3.88 35.94
N ARG A 286 15.91 -5.00 36.60
CA ARG A 286 16.91 -6.02 36.99
C ARG A 286 17.63 -6.57 35.78
N VAL A 287 16.90 -6.98 34.75
CA VAL A 287 17.45 -7.56 33.51
C VAL A 287 18.28 -6.51 32.76
N LYS A 288 17.81 -5.26 32.65
CA LYS A 288 18.60 -4.17 32.06
C LYS A 288 19.97 -4.00 32.75
N ALA A 289 20.00 -4.05 34.08
CA ALA A 289 21.25 -3.95 34.85
C ALA A 289 22.14 -5.19 34.68
N ALA A 290 21.55 -6.39 34.54
CA ALA A 290 22.28 -7.64 34.37
C ALA A 290 22.94 -7.81 32.99
N TYR A 291 22.41 -7.14 31.95
CA TYR A 291 22.89 -7.26 30.56
C TYR A 291 23.36 -5.91 29.98
N PRO A 292 24.39 -5.26 30.55
CA PRO A 292 24.85 -3.93 30.10
C PRO A 292 25.45 -3.91 28.69
N SER A 293 25.82 -5.09 28.14
CA SER A 293 26.28 -5.24 26.76
C SER A 293 25.15 -5.15 25.73
N ARG A 294 23.89 -5.30 26.15
CA ARG A 294 22.71 -5.17 25.29
C ARG A 294 22.19 -3.73 25.34
N ARG A 295 21.79 -3.20 24.18
CA ARG A 295 21.13 -1.89 24.10
C ARG A 295 19.68 -2.03 24.58
N ILE A 296 19.44 -1.74 25.85
CA ILE A 296 18.11 -1.89 26.47
C ILE A 296 17.58 -0.51 26.89
N LYS A 297 16.42 -0.14 26.35
CA LYS A 297 15.61 1.00 26.79
C LYS A 297 14.36 0.51 27.52
N THR A 298 13.91 1.30 28.49
CA THR A 298 12.78 0.95 29.34
C THR A 298 11.87 2.15 29.50
N LEU A 299 10.56 1.93 29.37
CA LEU A 299 9.52 2.96 29.50
C LEU A 299 8.34 2.40 30.28
N ARG A 300 7.68 3.26 31.07
CA ARG A 300 6.35 2.98 31.61
C ARG A 300 5.32 3.62 30.70
N GLN A 301 4.37 2.82 30.24
CA GLN A 301 3.30 3.25 29.36
C GLN A 301 2.46 4.35 30.02
N THR A 302 2.17 5.41 29.28
CA THR A 302 1.30 6.49 29.79
C THR A 302 -0.18 6.27 29.48
N GLY A 303 -0.49 5.59 28.37
CA GLY A 303 -1.85 5.27 27.96
C GLY A 303 -2.24 3.81 28.21
N VAL A 304 -3.28 3.34 27.51
CA VAL A 304 -3.86 2.01 27.72
C VAL A 304 -3.71 1.15 26.47
N GLY A 305 -3.38 -0.13 26.68
CA GLY A 305 -3.44 -1.18 25.66
C GLY A 305 -2.17 -1.29 24.81
N LYS A 306 -1.99 -2.45 24.16
CA LYS A 306 -0.78 -2.79 23.39
C LYS A 306 -0.45 -1.72 22.33
N GLY A 307 -1.45 -1.23 21.60
CA GLY A 307 -1.23 -0.24 20.56
C GLY A 307 -0.62 1.08 21.06
N ASN A 308 -0.90 1.52 22.29
CA ASN A 308 -0.23 2.71 22.84
C ASN A 308 1.21 2.38 23.27
N ALA A 309 1.45 1.23 23.91
CA ALA A 309 2.80 0.80 24.28
C ALA A 309 3.72 0.70 23.05
N VAL A 310 3.23 0.13 21.95
CA VAL A 310 3.97 0.05 20.69
C VAL A 310 4.27 1.44 20.13
N ARG A 311 3.31 2.38 20.18
CA ARG A 311 3.49 3.77 19.71
C ARG A 311 4.57 4.49 20.52
N GLU A 312 4.53 4.40 21.85
CA GLU A 312 5.55 5.01 22.72
C GLU A 312 6.93 4.37 22.51
N GLY A 313 6.98 3.05 22.33
CA GLY A 313 8.22 2.35 22.01
C GLY A 313 8.81 2.76 20.66
N PHE A 314 7.99 2.88 19.60
CA PHE A 314 8.45 3.36 18.30
C PHE A 314 8.87 4.83 18.31
N ALA A 315 8.29 5.66 19.18
CA ALA A 315 8.68 7.07 19.30
C ALA A 315 10.10 7.27 19.83
N VAL A 316 10.61 6.36 20.68
CA VAL A 316 11.97 6.42 21.24
C VAL A 316 12.96 5.46 20.58
N ALA A 317 12.47 4.64 19.65
CA ALA A 317 13.29 3.78 18.83
C ALA A 317 14.24 4.61 17.97
N GLU A 318 15.44 4.11 17.73
CA GLU A 318 16.47 4.73 16.89
C GLU A 318 16.75 3.95 15.59
N GLY A 319 16.28 2.70 15.50
CA GLY A 319 16.60 1.80 14.41
C GLY A 319 15.90 2.13 13.09
N ASP A 320 16.48 1.68 11.97
CA ASP A 320 15.90 1.81 10.64
C ASP A 320 14.68 0.89 10.45
N ILE A 321 14.72 -0.29 11.08
CA ILE A 321 13.66 -1.30 11.07
C ILE A 321 13.04 -1.38 12.46
N LEU A 322 11.72 -1.28 12.50
CA LEU A 322 10.90 -1.34 13.71
C LEU A 322 10.21 -2.70 13.79
N MET A 323 10.37 -3.40 14.91
CA MET A 323 9.77 -4.72 15.15
C MET A 323 8.94 -4.72 16.43
N ILE A 324 7.86 -5.51 16.43
CA ILE A 324 7.08 -5.82 17.62
C ILE A 324 7.35 -7.26 18.03
N LEU A 325 7.78 -7.47 19.27
CA LEU A 325 7.88 -8.79 19.90
C LEU A 325 6.94 -8.83 21.11
N ASP A 326 5.96 -9.72 21.08
CA ASP A 326 5.08 -9.90 22.24
C ASP A 326 5.88 -10.50 23.42
N ALA A 327 5.73 -9.92 24.62
CA ALA A 327 6.49 -10.31 25.80
C ALA A 327 6.21 -11.75 26.28
N ASP A 328 5.19 -12.42 25.76
CA ASP A 328 4.88 -13.81 26.10
C ASP A 328 5.68 -14.86 25.32
N LEU A 329 6.49 -14.40 24.36
CA LEU A 329 7.41 -15.21 23.53
C LEU A 329 6.75 -16.38 22.80
N THR A 330 5.43 -16.33 22.59
CA THR A 330 4.69 -17.29 21.74
C THR A 330 5.14 -17.22 20.28
N MET A 331 5.60 -16.03 19.86
CA MET A 331 6.48 -15.84 18.72
C MET A 331 7.94 -15.91 19.22
N PRO A 332 8.70 -16.96 18.86
CA PRO A 332 10.08 -17.11 19.32
C PRO A 332 10.97 -15.97 18.79
N PRO A 333 11.77 -15.29 19.64
CA PRO A 333 12.69 -14.24 19.17
C PRO A 333 13.67 -14.69 18.08
N GLU A 334 14.00 -15.97 18.04
CA GLU A 334 14.87 -16.60 17.04
C GLU A 334 14.29 -16.56 15.62
N GLU A 335 12.99 -16.24 15.48
CA GLU A 335 12.32 -16.06 14.18
C GLU A 335 12.46 -14.62 13.64
N LEU A 336 12.80 -13.62 14.48
CA LEU A 336 12.95 -12.21 14.08
C LEU A 336 13.94 -11.98 12.92
N PRO A 337 15.07 -12.72 12.79
CA PRO A 337 15.96 -12.59 11.65
C PRO A 337 15.30 -12.81 10.28
N LYS A 338 14.23 -13.62 10.21
CA LYS A 338 13.46 -13.80 8.96
C LYS A 338 12.77 -12.51 8.54
N PHE A 339 12.20 -11.78 9.49
CA PHE A 339 11.57 -10.49 9.25
C PHE A 339 12.62 -9.43 8.88
N TYR A 340 13.74 -9.41 9.60
CA TYR A 340 14.88 -8.56 9.26
C TYR A 340 15.30 -8.77 7.80
N ALA A 341 15.50 -10.01 7.37
CA ALA A 341 15.94 -10.30 6.01
C ALA A 341 14.94 -9.82 4.94
N VAL A 342 13.64 -9.89 5.20
CA VAL A 342 12.60 -9.40 4.28
C VAL A 342 12.68 -7.87 4.13
N LEU A 343 12.78 -7.13 5.24
CA LEU A 343 12.83 -5.67 5.20
C LEU A 343 14.18 -5.15 4.71
N ALA A 344 15.29 -5.75 5.16
CA ALA A 344 16.64 -5.38 4.74
C ALA A 344 16.89 -5.61 3.25
N SER A 345 16.23 -6.61 2.65
CA SER A 345 16.28 -6.85 1.19
C SER A 345 15.30 -5.98 0.39
N GLY A 346 14.49 -5.14 1.03
CA GLY A 346 13.50 -4.30 0.36
C GLY A 346 12.32 -5.04 -0.28
N ARG A 347 12.27 -6.38 -0.16
CA ARG A 347 11.21 -7.26 -0.72
C ARG A 347 9.83 -6.96 -0.17
N ALA A 348 9.75 -6.30 0.98
CA ALA A 348 8.53 -5.75 1.53
C ALA A 348 8.84 -4.43 2.24
N GLU A 349 7.80 -3.63 2.46
CA GLU A 349 7.83 -2.44 3.31
C GLU A 349 7.14 -2.70 4.65
N PHE A 350 6.34 -3.77 4.71
CA PHE A 350 5.65 -4.26 5.89
C PHE A 350 5.67 -5.79 5.91
N ALA A 351 6.26 -6.40 6.93
CA ALA A 351 6.22 -7.84 7.17
C ALA A 351 5.24 -8.17 8.30
N ASN A 352 4.32 -9.09 7.98
CA ASN A 352 3.27 -9.56 8.86
C ASN A 352 3.57 -11.00 9.30
N GLY A 353 3.62 -11.26 10.61
CA GLY A 353 3.79 -12.62 11.10
C GLY A 353 2.57 -13.49 10.82
N VAL A 354 2.80 -14.76 10.44
CA VAL A 354 1.72 -15.70 10.13
C VAL A 354 1.86 -17.00 10.90
N ARG A 355 0.88 -17.29 11.75
CA ARG A 355 0.85 -18.51 12.57
C ARG A 355 0.17 -19.69 11.87
N LEU A 356 -0.56 -19.43 10.78
CA LEU A 356 -1.50 -20.39 10.17
C LEU A 356 -0.93 -21.22 9.02
N VAL A 357 0.38 -21.16 8.78
CA VAL A 357 1.04 -21.87 7.66
C VAL A 357 1.64 -23.19 8.10
N TYR A 358 2.43 -23.18 9.18
CA TYR A 358 3.04 -24.41 9.72
C TYR A 358 2.08 -25.14 10.66
N PRO A 359 2.26 -26.46 10.85
CA PRO A 359 1.55 -27.20 11.90
C PRO A 359 1.80 -26.51 13.25
N MET A 360 0.71 -26.22 13.96
CA MET A 360 0.78 -25.65 15.31
C MET A 360 0.92 -26.79 16.33
N GLU A 361 1.57 -26.51 17.46
CA GLU A 361 1.63 -27.45 18.58
C GLU A 361 0.22 -27.81 19.07
N GLU A 362 0.04 -29.06 19.53
CA GLU A 362 -1.22 -29.52 20.07
C GLU A 362 -1.67 -28.57 21.20
N ARG A 363 -2.93 -28.09 21.15
CA ARG A 363 -3.56 -27.09 22.06
C ARG A 363 -3.27 -25.61 21.79
N ALA A 364 -2.38 -25.24 20.87
CA ALA A 364 -2.10 -23.83 20.58
C ALA A 364 -3.33 -23.04 20.07
N MET A 365 -4.29 -23.69 19.42
CA MET A 365 -5.53 -23.05 18.96
C MET A 365 -6.69 -24.05 18.80
N ARG A 366 -7.91 -23.65 19.19
CA ARG A 366 -9.13 -24.44 18.94
C ARG A 366 -9.55 -24.36 17.46
N PHE A 367 -10.15 -25.42 16.92
CA PHE A 367 -10.59 -25.49 15.52
C PHE A 367 -11.44 -24.29 15.04
N LEU A 368 -12.43 -23.85 15.83
CA LEU A 368 -13.25 -22.69 15.47
C LEU A 368 -12.45 -21.39 15.36
N ASN A 369 -11.44 -21.20 16.22
CA ASN A 369 -10.56 -20.04 16.14
C ASN A 369 -9.69 -20.11 14.87
N LEU A 370 -9.25 -21.30 14.48
CA LEU A 370 -8.51 -21.50 13.23
C LEU A 370 -9.37 -21.13 12.01
N CYS A 371 -10.61 -21.60 11.96
CA CYS A 371 -11.55 -21.26 10.89
C CYS A 371 -11.83 -19.74 10.85
N ALA A 372 -12.08 -19.13 12.00
CA ALA A 372 -12.31 -17.68 12.10
C ALA A 372 -11.08 -16.89 11.62
N ASN A 373 -9.87 -17.25 12.05
CA ASN A 373 -8.64 -16.56 11.64
C ASN A 373 -8.40 -16.68 10.13
N LYS A 374 -8.65 -17.85 9.53
CA LYS A 374 -8.57 -18.03 8.08
C LYS A 374 -9.61 -17.18 7.35
N ALA A 375 -10.86 -17.13 7.85
CA ALA A 375 -11.91 -16.29 7.28
C ALA A 375 -11.53 -14.80 7.35
N PHE A 376 -11.02 -14.33 8.50
CA PHE A 376 -10.52 -12.96 8.63
C PHE A 376 -9.34 -12.67 7.70
N GLY A 377 -8.40 -13.60 7.53
CA GLY A 377 -7.32 -13.47 6.55
C GLY A 377 -7.86 -13.20 5.13
N LEU A 378 -8.85 -13.98 4.69
CA LEU A 378 -9.49 -13.77 3.38
C LEU A 378 -10.22 -12.43 3.28
N MET A 379 -10.97 -12.04 4.31
CA MET A 379 -11.69 -10.76 4.35
C MET A 379 -10.72 -9.58 4.27
N PHE A 380 -9.64 -9.60 5.05
CA PHE A 380 -8.61 -8.56 5.03
C PHE A 380 -7.80 -8.58 3.73
N SER A 381 -7.55 -9.76 3.16
CA SER A 381 -6.89 -9.86 1.85
C SER A 381 -7.71 -9.13 0.78
N TRP A 382 -9.02 -9.39 0.75
CA TRP A 382 -9.94 -8.69 -0.14
C TRP A 382 -9.95 -7.19 0.15
N LEU A 383 -10.13 -6.77 1.41
CA LEU A 383 -10.18 -5.37 1.83
C LEU A 383 -8.94 -4.56 1.45
N LEU A 384 -7.75 -5.12 1.64
CA LEU A 384 -6.48 -4.42 1.42
C LEU A 384 -5.92 -4.64 0.01
N GLY A 385 -6.51 -5.56 -0.76
CA GLY A 385 -6.06 -5.88 -2.12
C GLY A 385 -4.69 -6.57 -2.17
N GLN A 386 -4.25 -7.15 -1.05
CA GLN A 386 -2.96 -7.83 -0.88
C GLN A 386 -3.16 -9.13 -0.10
N PRO A 387 -2.37 -10.18 -0.36
CA PRO A 387 -2.54 -11.45 0.34
C PRO A 387 -2.17 -11.33 1.83
N LEU A 388 -3.09 -11.79 2.69
CA LEU A 388 -2.95 -11.85 4.15
C LEU A 388 -3.55 -13.15 4.69
N LYS A 389 -2.75 -13.97 5.36
CA LYS A 389 -3.19 -15.23 5.96
C LYS A 389 -3.57 -15.11 7.43
N ASP A 390 -2.93 -14.22 8.19
CA ASP A 390 -3.17 -14.04 9.62
C ASP A 390 -3.06 -12.57 10.00
N THR A 391 -4.14 -11.98 10.47
CA THR A 391 -4.15 -10.56 10.88
C THR A 391 -3.79 -10.37 12.34
N LEU A 392 -3.92 -11.42 13.15
CA LEU A 392 -3.90 -11.37 14.62
C LEU A 392 -2.57 -11.81 15.22
N CYS A 393 -1.55 -12.08 14.40
CA CYS A 393 -0.19 -12.25 14.92
C CYS A 393 0.33 -10.88 15.38
N GLY A 394 0.79 -10.79 16.62
CA GLY A 394 1.22 -9.52 17.19
C GLY A 394 2.56 -9.00 16.66
N THR A 395 3.35 -9.84 16.00
CA THR A 395 4.61 -9.42 15.36
C THR A 395 4.35 -8.78 14.01
N LYS A 396 4.50 -7.45 13.97
CA LYS A 396 4.56 -6.64 12.76
C LYS A 396 5.93 -6.00 12.67
N VAL A 397 6.49 -5.95 11.46
CA VAL A 397 7.81 -5.38 11.20
C VAL A 397 7.74 -4.45 10.00
N LEU A 398 8.32 -3.25 10.10
CA LEU A 398 8.26 -2.24 9.06
C LEU A 398 9.48 -1.32 9.11
N SER A 399 9.77 -0.60 8.03
CA SER A 399 10.77 0.47 8.09
C SER A 399 10.24 1.64 8.92
N ARG A 400 11.15 2.38 9.56
CA ARG A 400 10.83 3.65 10.23
C ARG A 400 10.10 4.60 9.28
N THR A 401 10.62 4.77 8.07
CA THR A 401 10.02 5.64 7.05
C THR A 401 8.57 5.25 6.73
N SER A 402 8.26 3.96 6.69
CA SER A 402 6.90 3.45 6.49
C SER A 402 6.02 3.73 7.70
N TYR A 403 6.54 3.54 8.91
CA TYR A 403 5.81 3.85 10.15
C TYR A 403 5.47 5.33 10.23
N ASP A 404 6.40 6.23 9.93
CA ASP A 404 6.19 7.68 9.98
C ASP A 404 5.07 8.11 9.02
N LYS A 405 5.04 7.54 7.80
CA LYS A 405 3.95 7.77 6.84
C LYS A 405 2.61 7.25 7.38
N ILE A 406 2.59 6.07 7.99
CA ILE A 406 1.38 5.52 8.63
C ILE A 406 0.91 6.44 9.76
N ALA A 407 1.82 6.86 10.65
CA ALA A 407 1.53 7.74 11.77
C ALA A 407 0.96 9.09 11.31
N ALA A 408 1.53 9.70 10.27
CA ALA A 408 1.04 10.94 9.67
C ALA A 408 -0.37 10.81 9.07
N ASN A 409 -0.75 9.61 8.61
CA ASN A 409 -2.05 9.34 7.99
C ASN A 409 -3.07 8.65 8.93
N ARG A 410 -2.70 8.38 10.19
CA ARG A 410 -3.51 7.64 11.17
C ARG A 410 -4.91 8.23 11.39
N ALA A 411 -5.03 9.56 11.36
CA ALA A 411 -6.31 10.26 11.52
C ALA A 411 -7.39 9.80 10.51
N TYR A 412 -7.00 9.24 9.36
CA TYR A 412 -7.93 8.71 8.37
C TYR A 412 -8.81 7.59 8.91
N PHE A 413 -8.26 6.69 9.73
CA PHE A 413 -9.01 5.58 10.34
C PHE A 413 -9.52 5.90 11.75
N GLY A 414 -9.01 6.96 12.39
CA GLY A 414 -9.42 7.35 13.74
C GLY A 414 -8.94 6.37 14.81
N ASP A 415 -9.38 6.57 16.06
CA ASP A 415 -9.01 5.72 17.19
C ASP A 415 -10.04 4.58 17.35
N PHE A 416 -9.93 3.58 16.49
CA PHE A 416 -10.88 2.46 16.41
C PHE A 416 -10.22 1.07 16.52
N ASP A 417 -8.91 1.01 16.73
CA ASP A 417 -8.17 -0.24 16.88
C ASP A 417 -7.76 -0.51 18.34
N PRO A 418 -8.53 -1.34 19.06
CA PRO A 418 -8.21 -1.70 20.44
C PRO A 418 -7.05 -2.70 20.56
N PHE A 419 -6.62 -3.33 19.46
CA PHE A 419 -5.53 -4.32 19.46
C PHE A 419 -4.17 -3.67 19.15
N GLY A 420 -4.16 -2.63 18.32
CA GLY A 420 -2.97 -1.88 17.89
C GLY A 420 -2.32 -2.39 16.60
N ASP A 421 -2.65 -3.62 16.19
CA ASP A 421 -2.09 -4.27 14.99
C ASP A 421 -2.77 -3.81 13.69
N PHE A 422 -4.04 -3.42 13.75
CA PHE A 422 -4.85 -3.06 12.59
C PHE A 422 -4.61 -1.63 12.12
N ASP A 423 -4.27 -0.71 13.02
CA ASP A 423 -3.78 0.63 12.66
C ASP A 423 -2.62 0.53 11.65
N LEU A 424 -1.68 -0.39 11.93
CA LEU A 424 -0.54 -0.65 11.07
C LEU A 424 -0.94 -1.33 9.75
N LEU A 425 -1.79 -2.37 9.78
CA LEU A 425 -2.23 -3.07 8.56
C LEU A 425 -3.07 -2.17 7.64
N PHE A 426 -4.01 -1.41 8.21
CA PHE A 426 -4.85 -0.48 7.46
C PHE A 426 -4.03 0.70 6.92
N GLY A 427 -3.11 1.24 7.72
CA GLY A 427 -2.16 2.26 7.28
C GLY A 427 -1.30 1.77 6.12
N ALA A 428 -0.72 0.58 6.23
CA ALA A 428 0.08 -0.03 5.17
C ALA A 428 -0.74 -0.24 3.88
N GLY A 429 -1.96 -0.78 4.00
CA GLY A 429 -2.85 -0.97 2.84
C GLY A 429 -3.27 0.36 2.18
N ARG A 430 -3.55 1.41 2.97
CA ARG A 430 -3.94 2.74 2.47
C ARG A 430 -2.81 3.44 1.71
N LEU A 431 -1.58 3.27 2.17
CA LEU A 431 -0.38 3.82 1.55
C LEU A 431 0.16 2.93 0.43
N ASN A 432 -0.51 1.81 0.15
CA ASN A 432 -0.05 0.79 -0.80
C ASN A 432 1.39 0.36 -0.49
N LEU A 433 1.71 0.11 0.77
CA LEU A 433 2.97 -0.54 1.16
C LEU A 433 2.93 -2.00 0.74
N LYS A 434 4.04 -2.54 0.24
CA LYS A 434 4.16 -3.96 -0.05
C LYS A 434 4.13 -4.76 1.25
N ILE A 435 3.07 -5.53 1.44
CA ILE A 435 2.91 -6.42 2.60
C ILE A 435 3.42 -7.83 2.23
N ALA A 436 4.24 -8.40 3.10
CA ALA A 436 4.69 -9.79 3.01
C ALA A 436 4.31 -10.57 4.27
N ASP A 437 3.68 -11.72 4.08
CA ASP A 437 3.44 -12.69 5.14
C ASP A 437 4.72 -13.50 5.41
N VAL A 438 5.18 -13.50 6.65
CA VAL A 438 6.34 -14.28 7.11
C VAL A 438 5.81 -15.42 8.00
N PRO A 439 5.84 -16.67 7.51
CA PRO A 439 5.44 -17.83 8.29
C PRO A 439 6.31 -18.03 9.52
N ILE A 440 5.69 -18.25 10.67
CA ILE A 440 6.37 -18.53 11.93
C ILE A 440 5.85 -19.82 12.57
N ARG A 441 6.70 -20.49 13.35
CA ARG A 441 6.27 -21.59 14.23
C ARG A 441 5.77 -20.98 15.53
N TYR A 442 4.46 -21.05 15.73
CA TYR A 442 3.79 -20.53 16.91
C TYR A 442 3.84 -21.55 18.04
N ARG A 443 4.35 -21.14 19.22
CA ARG A 443 4.48 -21.99 20.40
C ARG A 443 3.35 -21.78 21.39
N GLU A 444 3.11 -22.77 22.24
CA GLU A 444 2.24 -22.59 23.41
C GLU A 444 2.86 -21.56 24.38
N ARG A 445 1.99 -20.75 25.00
CA ARG A 445 2.39 -19.74 25.98
C ARG A 445 2.86 -20.44 27.26
N THR A 446 4.05 -20.10 27.74
CA THR A 446 4.66 -20.72 28.93
C THR A 446 4.27 -20.04 30.26
N TYR A 447 3.87 -18.77 30.23
CA TYR A 447 3.56 -17.97 31.42
C TYR A 447 2.39 -17.00 31.16
N GLY A 448 1.58 -16.70 32.19
CA GLY A 448 0.44 -15.78 32.11
C GLY A 448 -0.86 -16.39 31.55
N SER A 449 -1.96 -15.62 31.56
CA SER A 449 -3.28 -16.05 31.06
C SER A 449 -3.74 -15.27 29.82
N THR A 450 -4.54 -15.91 28.96
CA THR A 450 -5.00 -15.30 27.70
C THR A 450 -6.05 -14.22 27.93
N ASN A 451 -5.77 -12.99 27.52
CA ASN A 451 -6.68 -11.84 27.63
C ASN A 451 -7.77 -11.78 26.53
N ILE A 452 -7.97 -12.84 25.73
CA ILE A 452 -8.86 -12.83 24.55
C ILE A 452 -10.26 -13.36 24.88
N GLN A 453 -11.28 -12.48 24.87
CA GLN A 453 -12.70 -12.84 24.94
C GLN A 453 -13.26 -13.12 23.53
N ARG A 454 -13.41 -14.40 23.18
CA ARG A 454 -13.68 -14.86 21.80
C ARG A 454 -14.86 -14.19 21.09
N TRP A 455 -16.04 -14.20 21.71
CA TRP A 455 -17.25 -13.66 21.07
C TRP A 455 -17.21 -12.14 20.95
N ARG A 456 -16.76 -11.46 22.01
CA ARG A 456 -16.61 -10.01 22.03
C ARG A 456 -15.58 -9.54 21.01
N HIS A 457 -14.42 -10.18 20.98
CA HIS A 457 -13.33 -9.83 20.05
C HIS A 457 -13.67 -10.24 18.61
N GLY A 458 -14.35 -11.37 18.39
CA GLY A 458 -14.84 -11.75 17.06
C GLY A 458 -15.83 -10.74 16.47
N TRP A 459 -16.79 -10.26 17.28
CA TRP A 459 -17.72 -9.22 16.83
C TRP A 459 -17.05 -7.86 16.59
N LEU A 460 -16.07 -7.52 17.42
CA LEU A 460 -15.24 -6.33 17.24
C LEU A 460 -14.46 -6.39 15.92
N LEU A 461 -13.86 -7.53 15.57
CA LEU A 461 -13.18 -7.74 14.30
C LEU A 461 -14.13 -7.62 13.11
N LEU A 462 -15.36 -8.15 13.20
CA LEU A 462 -16.36 -7.97 12.15
C LEU A 462 -16.74 -6.49 11.96
N ARG A 463 -16.89 -5.73 13.06
CA ARG A 463 -17.10 -4.28 12.99
C ARG A 463 -15.92 -3.54 12.36
N MET A 464 -14.69 -3.99 12.62
CA MET A 464 -13.50 -3.44 11.96
C MET A 464 -13.48 -3.73 10.46
N VAL A 465 -13.88 -4.94 10.05
CA VAL A 465 -14.06 -5.26 8.63
C VAL A 465 -15.12 -4.37 8.00
N GLU A 466 -16.30 -4.22 8.62
CA GLU A 466 -17.36 -3.35 8.12
C GLU A 466 -16.89 -1.88 7.99
N PHE A 467 -16.19 -1.38 9.01
CA PHE A 467 -15.62 -0.04 9.02
C PHE A 467 -14.60 0.16 7.88
N ALA A 468 -13.64 -0.76 7.76
CA ALA A 468 -12.63 -0.73 6.71
C ALA A 468 -13.26 -0.87 5.31
N ALA A 469 -14.26 -1.75 5.15
CA ALA A 469 -14.97 -1.94 3.89
C ALA A 469 -15.64 -0.65 3.41
N ARG A 470 -16.29 0.09 4.32
CA ARG A 470 -16.92 1.39 4.02
C ARG A 470 -15.91 2.46 3.59
N LYS A 471 -14.67 2.42 4.13
CA LYS A 471 -13.62 3.40 3.82
C LYS A 471 -12.73 3.03 2.64
N LEU A 472 -12.59 1.75 2.30
CA LEU A 472 -11.61 1.27 1.31
C LEU A 472 -12.24 0.62 0.07
N LYS A 473 -13.41 0.00 0.18
CA LYS A 473 -14.04 -0.76 -0.93
C LYS A 473 -15.32 -0.11 -1.43
N PHE A 474 -16.21 0.24 -0.52
CA PHE A 474 -17.54 0.77 -0.84
C PHE A 474 -17.52 2.31 -0.84
N VAL A 475 -16.70 2.91 -1.72
CA VAL A 475 -16.53 4.38 -1.84
C VAL A 475 -17.34 4.96 -2.98
#